data_AF-A0A834E788-F1
#
_entry.id   AF-A0A834E788-F1
#
_cell.length_a   1.000
_cell.length_b   1.000
_cell.length_c   1.000
_cell.angle_alpha   90.00
_cell.angle_beta   90.00
_cell.angle_gamma   90.00
#
_symmetry.space_group_name_H-M   'P 1'
#
loop_
_entity.id
_entity.type
_entity.pdbx_description
1 polymer ?
#
loop_
_entity_poly.entity_id
_entity_poly.type
_entity_poly.pdbx_seq_one_letter_code
_entity_poly.pdbx_strand_id
1 'polypeptide(L)'
;MAALVVRGVQDLLKRADFAKIPRRHRYKKKWAATEPKFPATRLALQNFDMTYSVQFGDLWPSIRVSLLSEQKYGALVNNFAACDHVSAELEQLCARDFVNKAHSHGELEPESGQMAAPSPASSAYSPNLRCFTFTRGNVSRFPPAR
;
A
#
# COMPACT_ATOMS: atom_id res chain seq x y z
N MET A 1 0.19 48.61 37.00
CA MET A 1 0.36 48.47 35.55
C MET A 1 0.18 47.01 35.18
N ALA A 2 -1.03 46.62 34.77
CA ALA A 2 -1.35 45.28 34.34
C ALA A 2 -0.98 45.12 32.85
N ALA A 3 -0.31 44.03 32.48
CA ALA A 3 -0.19 43.60 31.09
C ALA A 3 -0.32 42.08 31.00
N LEU A 4 -1.34 41.71 30.23
CA LEU A 4 -1.92 40.39 30.03
C LEU A 4 -0.97 39.37 29.38
N VAL A 5 -1.12 38.14 29.85
CA VAL A 5 -0.61 36.89 29.29
C VAL A 5 -1.20 36.66 27.90
N VAL A 6 -0.37 36.58 26.87
CA VAL A 6 -0.77 36.09 25.54
C VAL A 6 -0.40 34.60 25.45
N ARG A 7 -1.32 33.74 25.90
CA ARG A 7 -1.38 32.31 25.56
C ARG A 7 -2.64 32.11 24.74
N GLY A 8 -2.53 31.90 23.44
CA GLY A 8 -3.75 31.69 22.64
C GLY A 8 -3.52 31.51 21.15
N VAL A 9 -2.76 30.47 20.74
CA VAL A 9 -2.82 29.99 19.34
C VAL A 9 -2.72 28.46 19.21
N GLN A 10 -2.80 27.69 20.31
CA GLN A 10 -2.73 26.21 20.24
C GLN A 10 -4.09 25.50 20.27
N ASP A 11 -5.21 26.22 20.42
CA ASP A 11 -6.52 25.60 20.67
C ASP A 11 -7.44 25.46 19.46
N LEU A 12 -7.01 25.84 18.26
CA LEU A 12 -7.88 25.80 17.06
C LEU A 12 -7.68 24.59 16.12
N LEU A 13 -6.91 23.58 16.53
CA LEU A 13 -6.67 22.37 15.71
C LEU A 13 -7.00 21.04 16.42
N LYS A 14 -7.85 21.08 17.46
CA LYS A 14 -8.32 19.89 18.20
C LYS A 14 -9.77 19.50 17.90
N ARG A 15 -10.25 19.73 16.67
CA ARG A 15 -11.47 19.10 16.15
C ARG A 15 -11.12 18.17 14.99
N ALA A 16 -10.28 17.19 15.28
CA ALA A 16 -10.29 15.94 14.52
C ALA A 16 -11.18 14.98 15.30
N ASP A 17 -12.16 14.39 14.64
CA ASP A 17 -13.10 13.45 15.23
C ASP A 17 -12.36 12.32 15.96
N PHE A 18 -12.32 12.42 17.30
CA PHE A 18 -11.94 11.30 18.14
C PHE A 18 -13.06 10.27 18.00
N ALA A 19 -12.94 9.36 17.03
CA ALA A 19 -13.66 8.10 17.07
C ALA A 19 -13.44 7.51 18.47
N LYS A 20 -14.49 7.51 19.30
CA LYS A 20 -14.42 7.08 20.69
C LYS A 20 -14.18 5.57 20.71
N ILE A 21 -12.93 5.14 20.60
CA ILE A 21 -12.47 3.75 20.78
C ILE A 21 -13.17 3.17 22.03
N PRO A 22 -14.14 2.23 21.90
CA PRO A 22 -14.76 1.63 23.08
C PRO A 22 -13.73 1.14 24.12
N ARG A 23 -14.04 1.38 25.41
CA ARG A 23 -13.10 1.23 26.56
C ARG A 23 -12.40 -0.13 26.63
N ARG A 24 -12.99 -1.19 26.07
CA ARG A 24 -12.44 -2.56 26.06
C ARG A 24 -11.18 -2.71 25.22
N HIS A 25 -11.02 -1.92 24.15
CA HIS A 25 -9.84 -1.91 23.28
C HIS A 25 -8.97 -0.67 23.50
N ARG A 26 -9.25 0.07 24.57
CA ARG A 26 -8.32 1.08 25.05
C ARG A 26 -7.10 0.35 25.59
N TYR A 27 -6.00 0.43 24.86
CA TYR A 27 -4.72 -0.08 25.30
C TYR A 27 -4.40 0.47 26.70
N LYS A 28 -4.38 -0.41 27.71
CA LYS A 28 -3.90 -0.08 29.04
C LYS A 28 -2.40 -0.29 29.02
N LYS A 29 -1.64 0.81 28.93
CA LYS A 29 -0.18 0.75 29.04
C LYS A 29 0.17 0.00 30.33
N LYS A 30 0.88 -1.12 30.18
CA LYS A 30 1.38 -1.87 31.32
C LYS A 30 2.43 -0.99 31.99
N TRP A 31 2.20 -0.61 33.24
CA TRP A 31 3.14 0.19 34.04
C TRP A 31 4.33 -0.65 34.56
N ALA A 32 4.44 -1.89 34.10
CA ALA A 32 5.42 -2.85 34.56
C ALA A 32 6.81 -2.59 33.95
N ALA A 33 7.85 -2.80 34.74
CA ALA A 33 9.26 -2.68 34.35
C ALA A 33 9.73 -3.71 33.30
N THR A 34 8.84 -4.58 32.80
CA THR A 34 9.08 -5.56 31.74
C THR A 34 8.77 -5.04 30.33
N GLU A 35 8.39 -3.77 30.16
CA GLU A 35 8.25 -3.18 28.83
C GLU A 35 9.62 -3.17 28.12
N PRO A 36 9.74 -3.74 26.90
CA PRO A 36 11.01 -3.76 26.20
C PRO A 36 11.45 -2.33 25.91
N LYS A 37 12.72 -2.02 26.18
CA LYS A 37 13.32 -0.70 25.98
C LYS A 37 13.17 -0.19 24.54
N PHE A 38 13.10 -1.09 23.57
CA PHE A 38 12.88 -0.78 22.16
C PHE A 38 11.67 -1.54 21.63
N PRO A 39 10.75 -0.88 20.90
CA PRO A 39 9.63 -1.55 20.29
C PRO A 39 10.12 -2.48 19.18
N ALA A 40 9.40 -3.59 18.97
CA ALA A 40 9.74 -4.58 17.94
C ALA A 40 9.84 -3.98 16.52
N THR A 41 9.04 -2.95 16.23
CA THR A 41 9.09 -2.22 14.95
C THR A 41 10.42 -1.51 14.72
N ARG A 42 11.03 -0.96 15.79
CA ARG A 42 12.34 -0.30 15.71
C ARG A 42 13.47 -1.32 15.53
N LEU A 43 13.37 -2.48 16.19
CA LEU A 43 14.30 -3.58 16.01
C LEU A 43 14.22 -4.14 14.58
N ALA A 44 13.01 -4.31 14.03
CA ALA A 44 12.81 -4.73 12.65
C ALA A 44 13.42 -3.72 11.67
N LEU A 45 13.19 -2.42 11.87
CA LEU A 45 13.76 -1.39 11.01
C LEU A 45 15.29 -1.38 11.06
N GLN A 46 15.89 -1.56 12.24
CA GLN A 46 17.34 -1.67 12.38
C GLN A 46 17.89 -2.90 11.66
N ASN A 47 17.22 -4.04 11.75
CA ASN A 47 17.61 -5.25 11.04
C ASN A 47 17.54 -5.02 9.52
N PHE A 48 16.46 -4.43 9.02
CA PHE A 48 16.32 -4.10 7.60
C PHE A 48 17.39 -3.11 7.12
N ASP A 49 17.67 -2.07 7.89
CA ASP A 49 18.73 -1.10 7.56
C ASP A 49 20.11 -1.77 7.50
N MET A 50 20.38 -2.79 8.33
CA MET A 50 21.65 -3.52 8.31
C MET A 50 21.75 -4.52 7.15
N THR A 51 20.67 -5.22 6.80
CA THR A 51 20.69 -6.27 5.77
C THR A 51 20.44 -5.73 4.36
N TYR A 52 19.43 -4.86 4.20
CA TYR A 52 18.97 -4.41 2.89
C TYR A 52 19.77 -3.24 2.32
N SER A 53 20.45 -2.47 3.17
CA SER A 53 21.43 -1.49 2.68
C SER A 53 22.58 -2.15 1.92
N VAL A 54 23.06 -3.32 2.38
CA VAL A 54 24.11 -4.09 1.69
C VAL A 54 23.60 -4.74 0.41
N GLN A 55 22.36 -5.25 0.41
CA GLN A 55 21.78 -5.93 -0.75
C GLN A 55 21.40 -4.97 -1.89
N PHE A 56 20.87 -3.79 -1.55
CA PHE A 56 20.31 -2.86 -2.54
C PHE A 56 21.12 -1.58 -2.71
N GLY A 57 22.15 -1.34 -1.88
CA GLY A 57 23.03 -0.18 -1.96
C GLY A 57 22.24 1.13 -2.04
N ASP A 58 22.50 1.92 -3.08
CA ASP A 58 21.89 3.23 -3.33
C ASP A 58 20.38 3.16 -3.60
N LEU A 59 19.83 1.98 -3.93
CA LEU A 59 18.38 1.80 -4.10
C LEU A 59 17.66 1.66 -2.76
N TRP A 60 18.35 1.26 -1.69
CA TRP A 60 17.74 1.00 -0.38
C TRP A 60 16.93 2.19 0.18
N PRO A 61 17.40 3.45 0.15
CA PRO A 61 16.62 4.58 0.64
C PRO A 61 15.24 4.72 -0.01
N SER A 62 15.13 4.40 -1.31
CA SER A 62 13.86 4.44 -2.05
C SER A 62 12.89 3.31 -1.65
N ILE A 63 13.43 2.10 -1.40
CA ILE A 63 12.64 0.97 -0.90
C ILE A 63 12.20 1.24 0.54
N ARG A 64 13.11 1.73 1.37
CA ARG A 64 12.87 2.04 2.77
C ARG A 64 11.75 3.07 2.95
N VAL A 65 11.78 4.18 2.21
CA VAL A 65 10.69 5.15 2.27
C VAL A 65 9.38 4.55 1.78
N SER A 66 9.41 3.67 0.78
CA SER A 66 8.21 2.96 0.28
C SER A 66 7.61 2.01 1.32
N LEU A 67 8.43 1.30 2.10
CA LEU A 67 7.99 0.41 3.18
C LEU A 67 7.38 1.17 4.37
N LEU A 68 7.86 2.39 4.63
CA LEU A 68 7.39 3.25 5.72
C LEU A 68 6.27 4.20 5.30
N SER A 69 5.90 4.20 4.01
CA SER A 69 4.81 4.98 3.45
C SER A 69 3.56 4.13 3.30
N GLU A 70 2.45 4.77 2.94
CA GLU A 70 1.23 4.07 2.63
C GLU A 70 1.40 3.13 1.43
N GLN A 71 0.91 1.89 1.57
CA GLN A 71 0.96 0.91 0.51
C GLN A 71 -0.10 1.20 -0.56
N LYS A 72 0.26 0.94 -1.81
CA LYS A 72 -0.68 0.99 -2.91
C LYS A 72 -1.47 -0.32 -2.99
N TYR A 73 -2.78 -0.21 -3.13
CA TYR A 73 -3.68 -1.36 -3.21
C TYR A 73 -4.20 -1.56 -4.63
N GLY A 74 -4.57 -2.80 -4.94
CA GLY A 74 -5.31 -3.19 -6.14
C GLY A 74 -6.70 -3.71 -5.79
N ALA A 75 -7.68 -3.44 -6.64
CA ALA A 75 -9.02 -3.98 -6.54
C ALA A 75 -9.14 -5.24 -7.39
N LEU A 76 -9.11 -6.41 -6.74
CA LEU A 76 -9.35 -7.70 -7.39
C LEU A 76 -10.85 -7.88 -7.60
N VAL A 77 -11.28 -8.05 -8.85
CA VAL A 77 -12.69 -8.25 -9.17
C VAL A 77 -13.12 -9.66 -8.77
N ASN A 78 -14.25 -9.77 -8.09
CA ASN A 78 -14.86 -11.05 -7.80
C ASN A 78 -15.56 -11.60 -9.07
N ASN A 79 -15.01 -12.67 -9.64
CA ASN A 79 -15.57 -13.33 -10.84
C ASN A 79 -16.96 -13.92 -10.64
N PHE A 80 -17.42 -14.11 -9.40
CA PHE A 80 -18.76 -14.60 -9.07
C PHE A 80 -19.81 -13.49 -8.94
N ALA A 81 -19.38 -12.21 -8.98
CA ALA A 81 -20.27 -11.06 -8.98
C ALA A 81 -20.56 -10.59 -10.42
N ALA A 82 -21.25 -9.45 -10.56
CA ALA A 82 -21.42 -8.77 -11.85
C ALA A 82 -20.09 -8.14 -12.32
N CYS A 83 -19.15 -8.99 -12.75
CA CYS A 83 -17.76 -8.62 -13.00
C CYS A 83 -17.61 -7.48 -14.02
N ASP A 84 -18.40 -7.47 -15.10
CA ASP A 84 -18.31 -6.45 -16.13
C ASP A 84 -18.82 -5.08 -15.64
N HIS A 85 -19.84 -5.09 -14.78
CA HIS A 85 -20.33 -3.88 -14.13
C HIS A 85 -19.30 -3.31 -13.15
N VAL A 86 -18.74 -4.16 -12.29
CA VAL A 86 -17.69 -3.75 -11.33
C VAL A 86 -16.44 -3.25 -12.05
N SER A 87 -16.02 -3.91 -13.14
CA SER A 87 -14.92 -3.44 -13.98
C SER A 87 -15.19 -2.03 -14.53
N ALA A 88 -16.40 -1.78 -15.07
CA ALA A 88 -16.76 -0.47 -15.60
C ALA A 88 -16.76 0.63 -14.51
N GLU A 89 -17.22 0.32 -13.29
CA GLU A 89 -17.13 1.25 -12.16
C GLU A 89 -15.68 1.56 -11.77
N LEU A 90 -14.81 0.56 -11.76
CA LEU A 90 -13.38 0.76 -11.46
C LEU A 90 -12.68 1.58 -12.56
N GLU A 91 -13.06 1.41 -13.82
CA GLU A 91 -12.58 2.23 -14.94
C GLU A 91 -13.03 3.68 -14.84
N GLN A 92 -14.26 3.94 -14.36
CA GLN A 92 -14.75 5.30 -14.08
C GLN A 92 -13.93 6.00 -12.99
N LEU A 93 -13.31 5.25 -12.07
CA LEU A 93 -12.37 5.78 -11.09
C LEU A 93 -10.96 6.02 -11.66
N CYS A 94 -10.76 5.90 -12.97
CA CYS A 94 -9.45 5.96 -13.64
C CYS A 94 -8.47 4.86 -13.21
N ALA A 95 -8.97 3.74 -12.66
CA ALA A 95 -8.17 2.56 -12.45
C ALA A 95 -8.09 1.72 -13.73
N ARG A 96 -7.03 0.91 -13.87
CA ARG A 96 -6.82 0.07 -15.05
C ARG A 96 -6.48 -1.35 -14.62
N ASP A 97 -7.00 -2.33 -15.36
CA ASP A 97 -6.62 -3.73 -15.18
C ASP A 97 -5.17 -3.94 -15.60
N PHE A 98 -4.29 -4.17 -14.63
CA PHE A 98 -2.87 -4.38 -14.92
C PHE A 98 -2.57 -5.81 -15.37
N VAL A 99 -3.44 -6.78 -15.06
CA VAL A 99 -3.28 -8.17 -15.45
C VAL A 99 -3.53 -8.30 -16.94
N ASN A 100 -4.67 -7.78 -17.41
CA ASN A 100 -4.97 -7.72 -18.84
C ASN A 100 -3.91 -6.93 -19.63
N LYS A 101 -3.45 -5.78 -19.06
CA LYS A 101 -2.34 -5.02 -19.65
C LYS A 101 -1.06 -5.85 -19.79
N ALA A 102 -0.70 -6.62 -18.76
CA ALA A 102 0.48 -7.48 -18.80
C ALA A 102 0.36 -8.59 -19.86
N HIS A 103 -0.81 -9.22 -19.98
CA HIS A 103 -1.07 -10.21 -21.03
C HIS A 103 -0.90 -9.61 -22.43
N SER A 104 -1.47 -8.43 -22.67
CA SER A 104 -1.37 -7.76 -23.97
C SER A 104 0.06 -7.36 -24.37
N HIS A 105 0.94 -7.09 -23.39
CA HIS A 105 2.33 -6.72 -23.66
C HIS A 105 3.24 -7.94 -23.83
N GLY A 106 2.88 -9.09 -23.25
CA GLY A 106 3.63 -10.34 -23.40
C GLY A 106 3.62 -10.89 -24.83
N GLU A 107 2.68 -10.47 -25.67
CA GLU A 107 2.60 -10.86 -27.09
C GLU A 107 3.43 -9.95 -28.02
N LEU A 108 3.93 -8.80 -27.52
CA LEU A 108 4.52 -7.75 -28.35
C LEU A 108 6.05 -7.60 -28.23
N GLU A 109 6.72 -8.32 -27.32
CA GLU A 109 8.19 -8.29 -27.24
C GLU A 109 8.81 -9.24 -28.30
N PRO A 110 9.51 -8.73 -29.33
CA PRO A 110 10.27 -9.58 -30.25
C PRO A 110 11.53 -10.08 -29.55
N GLU A 111 11.62 -11.41 -29.36
CA GLU A 111 12.79 -12.07 -28.77
C GLU A 111 14.07 -11.76 -29.55
N SER A 112 14.98 -10.98 -28.96
CA SER A 112 16.38 -10.93 -29.37
C SER A 112 17.22 -11.76 -28.39
N GLY A 113 17.43 -13.04 -28.73
CA GLY A 113 18.39 -13.93 -28.06
C GLY A 113 17.81 -15.28 -27.64
N GLN A 114 18.24 -16.35 -28.32
CA GLN A 114 17.79 -17.75 -28.18
C GLN A 114 17.76 -18.32 -26.75
N MET A 115 16.66 -19.00 -26.38
CA MET A 115 16.55 -20.47 -26.25
C MET A 115 15.53 -20.91 -25.17
N ALA A 116 14.23 -20.90 -25.50
CA ALA A 116 13.20 -21.91 -25.17
C ALA A 116 11.86 -21.33 -25.60
N ALA A 117 11.06 -22.06 -26.39
CA ALA A 117 9.75 -21.60 -26.82
C ALA A 117 8.90 -21.19 -25.60
N PRO A 118 8.48 -19.92 -25.45
CA PRO A 118 7.57 -19.56 -24.39
C PRO A 118 6.26 -20.29 -24.67
N SER A 119 5.88 -21.16 -23.73
CA SER A 119 4.56 -21.79 -23.79
C SER A 119 3.52 -20.67 -23.92
N PRO A 120 2.45 -20.85 -24.73
CA PRO A 120 1.50 -19.77 -25.02
C PRO A 120 1.07 -19.12 -23.72
N ALA A 121 0.98 -17.79 -23.67
CA ALA A 121 0.79 -17.01 -22.44
C ALA A 121 -0.34 -17.56 -21.54
N SER A 122 -1.36 -18.17 -22.12
CA SER A 122 -2.45 -18.88 -21.43
C SER A 122 -2.04 -20.06 -20.54
N SER A 123 -0.84 -20.62 -20.73
CA SER A 123 -0.30 -21.74 -19.93
C SER A 123 0.62 -21.27 -18.80
N ALA A 124 1.17 -20.05 -18.89
CA ALA A 124 2.07 -19.50 -17.89
C ALA A 124 1.34 -18.80 -16.74
N TYR A 125 0.10 -18.36 -16.97
CA TYR A 125 -0.67 -17.57 -16.01
C TYR A 125 -2.04 -18.19 -15.73
N SER A 126 -2.51 -18.01 -14.50
CA SER A 126 -3.88 -18.36 -14.15
C SER A 126 -4.86 -17.45 -14.92
N PRO A 127 -5.77 -18.01 -15.74
CA PRO A 127 -6.69 -17.21 -16.53
C PRO A 127 -7.72 -16.50 -15.63
N ASN A 128 -8.39 -15.49 -16.19
CA ASN A 128 -9.55 -14.80 -15.60
C ASN A 128 -9.28 -13.99 -14.32
N LEU A 129 -8.03 -13.64 -14.00
CA LEU A 129 -7.76 -12.65 -12.96
C LEU A 129 -7.90 -11.24 -13.54
N ARG A 130 -8.77 -10.42 -12.94
CA ARG A 130 -8.94 -8.99 -13.26
C ARG A 130 -8.61 -8.18 -12.03
N CYS A 131 -7.56 -7.36 -12.09
CA CYS A 131 -7.13 -6.58 -10.94
C CYS A 131 -6.79 -5.15 -11.32
N PHE A 132 -7.53 -4.20 -10.74
CA PHE A 132 -7.45 -2.79 -11.09
C PHE A 132 -6.50 -2.04 -10.16
N THR A 133 -5.64 -1.20 -10.75
CA THR A 133 -4.78 -0.29 -10.00
C THR A 133 -4.81 1.11 -10.61
N PHE A 134 -4.63 2.15 -9.79
CA PHE A 134 -4.42 3.49 -10.31
C PHE A 134 -3.06 3.60 -11.02
N THR A 135 -2.85 4.66 -11.80
CA THR A 135 -1.58 4.90 -12.51
C THR A 135 -0.39 5.08 -11.56
N ARG A 136 0.84 4.89 -12.07
CA ARG A 136 2.06 5.14 -11.28
C ARG A 136 2.08 6.60 -10.81
N GLY A 137 2.38 6.82 -9.52
CA GLY A 137 2.35 8.15 -8.88
C GLY A 137 0.97 8.57 -8.35
N ASN A 138 -0.10 7.90 -8.74
CA ASN A 138 -1.42 8.12 -8.15
C ASN A 138 -1.56 7.32 -6.84
N VAL A 139 -1.87 8.02 -5.75
CA VAL A 139 -2.02 7.52 -4.36
C VAL A 139 -3.49 7.44 -3.92
N SER A 140 -4.44 7.49 -4.86
CA SER A 140 -5.87 7.35 -4.57
C SER A 140 -6.18 5.96 -3.99
N ARG A 141 -7.21 5.90 -3.14
CA ARG A 141 -7.70 4.66 -2.54
C ARG A 141 -8.99 4.22 -3.21
N PHE A 142 -9.16 2.90 -3.35
CA PHE A 142 -10.46 2.34 -3.71
C PHE A 142 -11.43 2.48 -2.54
N PRO A 143 -12.74 2.66 -2.81
CA PRO A 143 -13.75 2.52 -1.77
C PRO A 143 -13.73 1.08 -1.23
N PRO A 144 -14.15 0.86 0.02
CA PRO A 144 -14.33 -0.49 0.55
C PRO A 144 -15.31 -1.30 -0.33
N ALA A 145 -14.99 -2.58 -0.57
CA ALA A 145 -15.88 -3.49 -1.27
C ALA A 145 -17.22 -3.62 -0.50
N ARG A 146 -18.33 -3.70 -1.24
CA ARG A 146 -19.69 -3.84 -0.71
C ARG A 146 -20.21 -5.26 -0.86
#